data_AF-A8YWS5-F1
#
_entry.id   AF-A8YWS5-F1
#
_cell.length_a   1.000
_cell.length_b   1.000
_cell.length_c   1.000
_cell.angle_alpha   90.00
_cell.angle_beta   90.00
_cell.angle_gamma   90.00
#
_symmetry.space_group_name_H-M   'P 1'
#
loop_
_entity.id
_entity.type
_entity.pdbx_description
1 polymer ?
#
loop_
_entity_poly.entity_id
_entity_poly.type
_entity_poly.pdbx_seq_one_letter_code
_entity_poly.pdbx_strand_id
1 'polypeptide(L)'
;MIGDRIANIIVLLPIFIVGVIYLILVRQTNINLISGILFIISLTFTAVLWFLFSFIIGCLAFWFENLFFVLLVKDVLISLLAGYYFPLSILPDFWKKVVNLLPFKYFGNYPVNIILGNQPINNWIENTIIELGWMFVLYIVLLVVIKKGLKRYADIMG
;
A
#
# COMPACT_ATOMS: atom_id res chain seq x y z
N MET A 1 22.49 2.65 -5.32
CA MET A 1 21.58 1.85 -4.46
C MET A 1 21.59 2.26 -2.98
N ILE A 2 22.71 2.20 -2.24
CA ILE A 2 22.73 2.68 -0.83
C ILE A 2 22.75 4.22 -0.77
N GLY A 3 23.55 4.87 -1.63
CA GLY A 3 23.60 6.33 -1.74
C GLY A 3 22.25 6.96 -2.06
N ASP A 4 21.48 6.39 -2.99
CA ASP A 4 20.13 6.89 -3.33
C ASP A 4 19.15 6.79 -2.15
N ARG A 5 19.25 5.73 -1.35
CA ARG A 5 18.40 5.56 -0.16
C ARG A 5 18.75 6.56 0.93
N ILE A 6 20.05 6.80 1.15
CA ILE A 6 20.52 7.80 2.12
C ILE A 6 20.11 9.21 1.65
N ALA A 7 20.30 9.54 0.38
CA ALA A 7 19.88 10.81 -0.20
C ALA A 7 18.37 11.01 -0.05
N ASN A 8 17.55 10.00 -0.35
CA ASN A 8 16.11 10.07 -0.16
C ASN A 8 15.72 10.28 1.31
N ILE A 9 16.38 9.60 2.27
CA ILE A 9 16.11 9.82 3.71
C ILE A 9 16.43 11.26 4.10
N ILE A 10 17.56 11.81 3.64
CA ILE A 10 17.97 13.19 3.93
C ILE A 10 16.96 14.20 3.34
N VAL A 11 16.46 13.95 2.12
CA VAL A 11 15.47 14.81 1.46
C VAL A 11 14.09 14.71 2.12
N LEU A 12 13.70 13.52 2.61
CA LEU A 12 12.41 13.29 3.26
C LEU A 12 12.36 13.78 4.71
N LEU A 13 13.50 13.84 5.40
CA LEU A 13 13.59 14.27 6.80
C LEU A 13 12.97 15.67 7.04
N PRO A 14 13.29 16.72 6.26
CA PRO A 14 12.67 18.04 6.39
C PRO A 14 11.16 18.01 6.19
N ILE A 15 10.67 17.26 5.20
CA ILE A 15 9.24 17.12 4.91
C ILE A 15 8.53 16.44 6.09
N PHE A 16 9.15 15.41 6.67
CA PHE A 16 8.64 14.73 7.85
C PHE A 16 8.58 15.67 9.06
N ILE A 17 9.64 16.45 9.32
CA ILE A 17 9.69 17.42 10.42
C ILE A 17 8.59 18.48 10.26
N VAL A 18 8.45 19.05 9.05
CA VAL A 18 7.40 20.04 8.75
C VAL A 18 6.00 19.43 8.95
N GLY A 19 5.79 18.19 8.51
CA GLY A 19 4.54 17.46 8.72
C GLY A 19 4.20 17.27 10.20
N VAL A 20 5.18 16.87 11.02
CA VAL A 20 5.01 16.71 12.47
C VAL A 20 4.69 18.06 13.13
N ILE A 21 5.42 19.13 12.78
CA ILE A 21 5.18 20.48 13.30
C ILE A 21 3.77 20.96 12.93
N TYR A 22 3.35 20.75 11.68
CA TYR A 22 2.01 21.10 11.22
C TYR A 22 0.92 20.39 12.02
N LEU A 23 1.07 19.08 12.27
CA LEU A 23 0.12 18.30 13.07
C LEU A 23 0.02 18.82 14.51
N ILE A 24 1.15 19.18 15.14
CA ILE A 24 1.18 19.76 16.48
C ILE A 24 0.47 21.13 16.50
N LEU A 25 0.72 21.98 15.49
CA LEU A 25 0.14 23.33 15.40
C LEU A 25 -1.38 23.32 15.15
N VAL A 26 -1.87 22.40 14.32
CA VAL A 26 -3.30 22.32 13.95
C VAL A 26 -4.15 21.71 15.07
N ARG A 27 -3.54 21.12 16.11
CA ARG A 27 -4.23 20.65 17.33
C ARG A 27 -5.36 19.64 17.09
N GLN A 28 -5.48 19.08 15.88
CA GLN A 28 -6.50 18.09 15.50
C GLN A 28 -6.17 16.68 15.99
N THR A 29 -5.02 16.46 16.60
CA THR A 29 -4.56 15.14 16.99
C THR A 29 -5.03 14.79 18.40
N ASN A 30 -6.18 14.12 18.51
CA ASN A 30 -6.46 13.22 19.64
C ASN A 30 -5.58 11.95 19.48
N ILE A 31 -4.24 12.12 19.42
CA ILE A 31 -3.31 10.99 19.38
C ILE A 31 -3.37 10.32 20.74
N ASN A 32 -4.23 9.31 20.82
CA ASN A 32 -4.28 8.37 21.91
C ASN A 32 -3.22 7.28 21.67
N LEU A 33 -2.65 6.74 22.75
CA LEU A 33 -1.70 5.62 22.71
C LEU A 33 -2.28 4.44 21.90
N ILE A 34 -3.59 4.21 22.02
CA ILE A 34 -4.33 3.18 21.29
C ILE A 34 -4.23 3.41 19.77
N SER A 35 -4.50 4.62 19.28
CA SER A 35 -4.43 4.95 17.85
C SER A 35 -3.02 4.77 17.29
N GLY A 36 -1.99 5.07 18.08
CA GLY A 36 -0.60 4.82 17.70
C GLY A 36 -0.28 3.33 17.53
N ILE A 37 -0.77 2.48 18.44
CA ILE A 37 -0.60 1.01 18.33
C ILE A 37 -1.33 0.48 17.10
N LEU A 38 -2.59 0.88 16.89
CA LEU A 38 -3.38 0.47 15.72
C LEU A 38 -2.76 0.93 14.40
N PHE A 39 -2.14 2.11 14.39
CA PHE A 39 -1.39 2.62 13.24
C PHE A 39 -0.19 1.72 12.92
N ILE A 40 0.61 1.35 13.91
CA ILE A 40 1.79 0.47 13.71
C ILE A 40 1.36 -0.91 13.18
N ILE A 41 0.27 -1.46 13.71
CA ILE A 41 -0.29 -2.73 13.24
C ILE A 41 -0.72 -2.60 11.77
N SER A 42 -1.50 -1.57 11.44
CA SER A 42 -1.94 -1.33 10.06
C SER A 42 -0.75 -1.12 9.12
N LEU A 43 0.26 -0.35 9.53
CA LEU A 43 1.48 -0.14 8.74
C LEU A 43 2.20 -1.47 8.43
N THR A 44 2.21 -2.39 9.40
CA THR A 44 2.81 -3.72 9.22
C THR A 44 2.05 -4.53 8.19
N PHE A 45 0.71 -4.54 8.26
CA PHE A 45 -0.14 -5.22 7.27
C PHE A 45 -0.02 -4.58 5.88
N THR A 46 0.02 -3.26 5.83
CA THR A 46 0.28 -2.50 4.60
C THR A 46 1.60 -2.90 3.96
N ALA A 47 2.67 -3.08 4.75
CA ALA A 47 3.97 -3.52 4.23
C ALA A 47 3.92 -4.95 3.66
N VAL A 48 3.23 -5.87 4.35
CA VAL A 48 3.03 -7.25 3.86
C VAL A 48 2.22 -7.26 2.57
N LEU A 49 1.13 -6.50 2.51
CA LEU A 49 0.27 -6.38 1.34
C LEU A 49 1.05 -5.77 0.16
N TRP A 50 1.84 -4.72 0.42
CA TRP A 50 2.74 -4.11 -0.56
C TRP A 50 3.74 -5.11 -1.11
N PHE A 51 4.36 -5.90 -0.23
CA PHE A 51 5.30 -6.94 -0.61
C PHE A 51 4.66 -8.00 -1.52
N LEU A 52 3.52 -8.56 -1.10
CA LEU A 52 2.79 -9.56 -1.89
C LEU A 52 2.44 -9.03 -3.29
N PHE A 53 1.87 -7.84 -3.36
CA PHE A 53 1.48 -7.24 -4.63
C PHE A 53 2.69 -6.97 -5.53
N SER A 54 3.76 -6.37 -4.98
CA SER A 54 4.98 -6.08 -5.73
C SER A 54 5.67 -7.35 -6.21
N PHE A 55 5.63 -8.41 -5.41
CA PHE A 55 6.26 -9.69 -5.75
C PHE A 55 5.50 -10.40 -6.87
N ILE A 56 4.16 -10.38 -6.86
CA ILE A 56 3.34 -10.89 -7.98
C ILE A 56 3.69 -10.18 -9.29
N ILE A 57 3.79 -8.84 -9.25
CA ILE A 57 4.17 -8.05 -10.43
C ILE A 57 5.61 -8.36 -10.87
N GLY A 58 6.53 -8.55 -9.92
CA GLY A 58 7.91 -8.95 -10.22
C GLY A 58 8.00 -10.33 -10.88
N CYS A 59 7.16 -11.29 -10.48
CA CYS A 59 7.09 -12.61 -11.11
C CYS A 59 6.66 -12.54 -12.59
N LEU A 60 6.06 -11.43 -13.06
CA LEU A 60 5.78 -11.27 -14.49
C LEU A 60 7.06 -11.28 -15.35
N ALA A 61 8.24 -11.12 -14.74
CA ALA A 61 9.54 -11.31 -15.42
C ALA A 61 9.68 -12.68 -16.12
N PHE A 62 8.95 -13.71 -15.65
CA PHE A 62 8.99 -15.03 -16.30
C PHE A 62 8.33 -15.03 -17.69
N TRP A 63 7.51 -14.03 -18.02
CA TRP A 63 6.79 -13.95 -19.30
C TRP A 63 7.17 -12.73 -20.14
N PHE A 64 7.57 -11.62 -19.51
CA PHE A 64 7.90 -10.39 -20.21
C PHE A 64 9.41 -10.19 -20.30
N GLU A 65 9.90 -9.82 -21.48
CA GLU A 65 11.31 -9.47 -21.68
C GLU A 65 11.70 -8.17 -20.97
N ASN A 66 10.76 -7.23 -20.85
CA ASN A 66 10.99 -5.94 -20.18
C ASN A 66 9.83 -5.60 -19.22
N LEU A 67 10.17 -5.48 -17.93
CA LEU A 67 9.21 -5.13 -16.87
C LEU A 67 8.99 -3.63 -16.67
N PHE A 68 9.77 -2.77 -17.31
CA PHE A 68 9.75 -1.33 -17.04
C PHE A 68 8.34 -0.73 -17.15
N PHE A 69 7.62 -1.01 -18.25
CA PHE A 69 6.27 -0.49 -18.46
C PHE A 69 5.26 -1.08 -17.47
N VAL A 70 5.42 -2.36 -17.09
CA VAL A 70 4.55 -3.01 -16.11
C VAL A 70 4.68 -2.34 -14.75
N LEU A 71 5.93 -2.05 -14.33
CA LEU A 71 6.21 -1.36 -13.08
C LEU A 71 5.71 0.09 -13.10
N LEU A 72 5.88 0.80 -14.22
CA LEU A 72 5.37 2.17 -14.39
C LEU A 72 3.85 2.21 -14.24
N VAL A 73 3.13 1.33 -14.95
CA VAL A 73 1.66 1.25 -14.86
C VAL A 73 1.22 0.90 -13.43
N LYS A 74 1.92 -0.03 -12.77
CA LYS A 74 1.67 -0.39 -11.38
C LYS A 74 1.81 0.82 -10.45
N ASP A 75 2.86 1.61 -10.58
CA ASP A 75 3.09 2.79 -9.73
C ASP A 75 2.03 3.88 -9.96
N VAL A 76 1.64 4.13 -11.21
CA VAL A 76 0.55 5.07 -11.55
C VAL A 76 -0.79 4.59 -10.98
N LEU A 77 -1.12 3.30 -11.10
CA LEU A 77 -2.36 2.75 -10.56
C LEU A 77 -2.42 2.85 -9.04
N ILE A 78 -1.36 2.45 -8.34
CA ILE A 78 -1.32 2.52 -6.86
C ILE A 78 -1.41 3.98 -6.41
N SER A 79 -0.64 4.89 -7.01
CA SER A 79 -0.62 6.29 -6.57
C SER A 79 -1.98 6.99 -6.72
N LEU A 80 -2.74 6.64 -7.76
CA LEU A 80 -4.09 7.15 -7.96
C LEU A 80 -5.10 6.50 -7.00
N LEU A 81 -5.09 5.17 -6.86
CA LEU A 81 -6.10 4.42 -6.11
C LEU A 81 -5.84 4.34 -4.60
N ALA A 82 -4.60 4.58 -4.16
CA ALA A 82 -4.24 4.67 -2.73
C ALA A 82 -4.51 6.07 -2.13
N GLY A 83 -4.84 7.05 -2.96
CA GLY A 83 -5.14 8.41 -2.55
C GLY A 83 -3.90 9.24 -2.21
N TYR A 84 -2.77 8.99 -2.89
CA TYR A 84 -1.54 9.77 -2.69
C TYR A 84 -1.62 11.15 -3.34
N TYR A 85 -2.24 11.27 -4.51
CA TYR A 85 -2.39 12.56 -5.19
C TYR A 85 -3.61 13.36 -4.72
N PHE A 86 -4.72 12.68 -4.41
CA PHE A 86 -5.92 13.32 -3.90
C PHE A 86 -6.66 12.40 -2.92
N PRO A 87 -7.38 12.97 -1.94
CA PRO A 87 -8.21 12.19 -1.04
C PRO A 87 -9.24 11.35 -1.80
N LEU A 88 -9.35 10.07 -1.44
CA LEU A 88 -10.35 9.17 -2.03
C LEU A 88 -11.81 9.63 -1.78
N SER A 89 -12.00 10.56 -0.84
CA SER A 89 -13.30 11.16 -0.53
C SER A 89 -13.85 12.06 -1.66
N ILE A 90 -13.01 12.56 -2.56
CA ILE A 90 -13.39 13.44 -3.68
C ILE A 90 -13.92 12.64 -4.87
N LEU A 91 -13.67 11.32 -4.91
CA LEU A 91 -14.11 10.48 -6.02
C LEU A 91 -15.65 10.41 -6.11
N PRO A 92 -16.22 10.42 -7.33
CA PRO A 92 -17.64 10.16 -7.55
C PRO A 92 -18.08 8.81 -6.97
N ASP A 93 -19.36 8.68 -6.62
CA ASP A 93 -19.88 7.51 -5.88
C ASP A 93 -19.56 6.16 -6.52
N PHE A 94 -19.60 6.08 -7.85
CA PHE A 94 -19.25 4.87 -8.58
C PHE A 94 -17.79 4.45 -8.32
N TRP A 95 -16.85 5.37 -8.55
CA TRP A 95 -15.41 5.11 -8.37
C TRP A 95 -15.05 4.87 -6.90
N LYS A 96 -15.69 5.59 -5.99
CA LYS A 96 -15.52 5.40 -4.55
C LYS A 96 -15.89 3.98 -4.12
N LYS A 97 -16.98 3.42 -4.64
CA LYS A 97 -17.36 2.01 -4.38
C LYS A 97 -16.31 1.03 -4.91
N VAL A 98 -15.84 1.24 -6.14
CA VAL A 98 -14.82 0.37 -6.77
C VAL A 98 -13.52 0.38 -5.96
N VAL A 99 -13.00 1.56 -5.61
CA VAL A 99 -11.75 1.68 -4.84
C VAL A 99 -11.89 1.09 -3.43
N ASN A 100 -13.05 1.26 -2.79
CA ASN A 100 -13.28 0.72 -1.46
C ASN A 100 -13.36 -0.81 -1.39
N LEU A 101 -13.69 -1.46 -2.51
CA LEU A 101 -13.67 -2.93 -2.65
C LEU A 101 -12.26 -3.45 -2.92
N LEU A 102 -11.41 -2.65 -3.57
CA LEU A 102 -10.04 -2.99 -3.92
C LEU A 102 -9.07 -2.85 -2.73
N PRO A 103 -7.90 -3.50 -2.78
CA PRO A 103 -6.92 -3.39 -1.70
C PRO A 103 -6.19 -2.03 -1.68
N PHE A 104 -6.36 -1.18 -2.69
CA PHE A 104 -5.50 0.00 -2.90
C PHE A 104 -5.59 1.05 -1.77
N LYS A 105 -6.76 1.20 -1.13
CA LYS A 105 -6.91 2.12 0.02
C LYS A 105 -5.99 1.76 1.19
N TYR A 106 -5.61 0.49 1.34
CA TYR A 106 -4.75 0.01 2.42
C TYR A 106 -3.29 0.42 2.23
N PHE A 107 -2.85 0.69 0.99
CA PHE A 107 -1.47 1.09 0.71
C PHE A 107 -1.14 2.51 1.20
N GLY A 108 -2.14 3.33 1.54
CA GLY A 108 -1.93 4.74 1.84
C GLY A 108 -2.97 5.37 2.74
N ASN A 109 -4.17 5.58 2.19
CA ASN A 109 -5.23 6.34 2.87
C ASN A 109 -5.62 5.76 4.25
N TYR A 110 -5.66 4.42 4.37
CA TYR A 110 -6.08 3.73 5.59
C TYR A 110 -5.18 3.99 6.81
N PRO A 111 -3.86 3.69 6.79
CA PRO A 111 -2.99 3.98 7.94
C PRO A 111 -2.98 5.47 8.30
N VAL A 112 -3.06 6.36 7.31
CA VAL A 112 -3.16 7.81 7.56
C VAL A 112 -4.44 8.18 8.32
N ASN A 113 -5.59 7.58 7.98
CA ASN A 113 -6.84 7.86 8.70
C ASN A 113 -6.82 7.36 10.16
N ILE A 114 -6.07 6.30 10.44
CA ILE A 114 -5.94 5.75 11.80
C ILE A 114 -5.18 6.73 12.70
N ILE A 115 -4.02 7.23 12.24
CA ILE A 115 -3.21 8.15 13.05
C ILE A 115 -3.89 9.51 13.23
N LEU A 116 -4.70 9.93 12.26
CA LEU A 116 -5.52 11.15 12.36
C LEU A 116 -6.73 10.99 13.31
N GLY A 117 -7.07 9.76 13.74
CA GLY A 117 -8.23 9.53 14.59
C GLY A 117 -9.57 9.77 13.91
N ASN A 118 -9.59 9.79 12.58
CA ASN A 118 -10.77 10.12 11.77
C ASN A 118 -11.78 8.95 11.65
N GLN A 119 -11.55 7.82 12.33
CA GLN A 119 -12.40 6.63 12.25
C GLN A 119 -12.64 6.00 13.62
N PRO A 120 -13.89 5.55 13.90
CA PRO A 120 -14.18 4.80 15.12
C PRO A 120 -13.53 3.41 15.07
N ILE A 121 -13.28 2.84 16.25
CA ILE A 121 -12.57 1.54 16.40
C ILE A 121 -13.27 0.39 15.67
N ASN A 122 -14.60 0.41 15.55
CA ASN A 122 -15.36 -0.63 14.86
C ASN A 122 -15.03 -0.66 13.36
N ASN A 123 -14.86 0.51 12.75
CA ASN A 123 -14.50 0.62 11.34
C ASN A 123 -13.05 0.15 11.12
N TRP A 124 -12.17 0.29 12.12
CA TRP A 124 -10.82 -0.26 12.06
C TRP A 124 -10.85 -1.79 11.98
N ILE A 125 -11.66 -2.46 12.80
CA ILE A 125 -11.76 -3.93 12.79
C ILE A 125 -12.24 -4.43 11.42
N GLU A 126 -13.33 -3.86 10.90
CA GLU A 126 -13.88 -4.24 9.60
C GLU A 126 -12.86 -4.07 8.47
N ASN A 127 -12.20 -2.91 8.41
CA ASN A 127 -11.21 -2.64 7.38
C ASN A 127 -9.99 -3.56 7.49
N THR A 128 -9.55 -3.86 8.71
CA THR A 128 -8.42 -4.79 8.97
C THR A 128 -8.76 -6.22 8.54
N ILE A 129 -10.01 -6.68 8.76
CA ILE A 129 -10.45 -8.00 8.28
C ILE A 129 -10.43 -8.06 6.76
N ILE A 130 -10.91 -7.01 6.08
CA ILE A 130 -10.88 -6.94 4.62
C ILE A 130 -9.43 -6.89 4.11
N GLU A 131 -8.53 -6.17 4.79
CA GLU A 131 -7.09 -6.13 4.46
C GLU A 131 -6.47 -7.54 4.57
N LEU A 132 -6.76 -8.26 5.66
CA LEU A 132 -6.33 -9.65 5.86
C LEU A 132 -6.89 -10.59 4.77
N GLY A 133 -8.16 -10.41 4.39
CA GLY A 133 -8.78 -11.15 3.29
C GLY A 133 -8.04 -10.93 1.97
N TRP A 134 -7.69 -9.68 1.66
CA TRP A 134 -6.89 -9.36 0.47
C TRP A 134 -5.47 -9.91 0.54
N MET A 135 -4.81 -9.86 1.70
CA MET A 135 -3.50 -10.50 1.87
C MET A 135 -3.57 -12.00 1.57
N PHE A 136 -4.60 -12.69 2.05
CA PHE A 136 -4.82 -14.10 1.77
C PHE A 136 -5.07 -14.36 0.28
N VAL A 137 -5.92 -13.57 -0.38
CA VAL A 137 -6.19 -13.67 -1.82
C VAL A 137 -4.91 -13.45 -2.63
N LEU A 138 -4.15 -12.40 -2.33
CA LEU A 138 -2.88 -12.11 -3.02
C LEU A 138 -1.86 -13.21 -2.79
N TYR A 139 -1.79 -13.79 -1.59
CA TYR A 139 -0.92 -14.92 -1.31
C TYR A 139 -1.26 -16.15 -2.19
N ILE A 140 -2.56 -16.48 -2.34
CA ILE A 140 -2.99 -17.56 -3.25
C ILE A 140 -2.59 -17.24 -4.69
N VAL A 141 -2.86 -16.02 -5.16
CA VAL A 141 -2.49 -15.58 -6.52
C VAL A 141 -0.98 -15.73 -6.71
N LEU A 142 -0.18 -15.33 -5.73
CA LEU A 142 1.27 -15.45 -5.77
C LEU A 142 1.71 -16.91 -5.97
N LEU A 143 1.18 -17.84 -5.18
CA LEU A 143 1.51 -19.27 -5.32
C LEU A 143 1.20 -19.79 -6.73
N VAL A 144 0.06 -19.38 -7.31
CA VAL A 144 -0.33 -19.76 -8.67
C VAL A 144 0.63 -19.17 -9.70
N VAL A 145 0.97 -17.88 -9.57
CA VAL A 145 1.87 -17.18 -10.48
C VAL A 145 3.26 -17.79 -10.43
N ILE A 146 3.85 -18.01 -9.25
CA ILE A 146 5.17 -18.65 -9.12
C ILE A 146 5.18 -20.03 -9.76
N LYS A 147 4.17 -20.86 -9.46
CA LYS A 147 4.09 -22.22 -10.03
C LYS A 147 4.07 -22.20 -11.56
N LYS A 148 3.30 -21.29 -12.16
CA LYS A 148 3.25 -21.14 -13.62
C LYS A 148 4.55 -20.57 -14.18
N GLY A 149 5.17 -19.61 -13.49
CA GLY A 149 6.41 -18.95 -13.92
C GLY A 149 7.60 -19.91 -13.93
N LEU A 150 7.76 -20.71 -12.88
CA LEU A 150 8.82 -21.72 -12.80
C LEU A 150 8.68 -22.79 -13.89
N LYS A 151 7.45 -23.21 -14.22
CA LYS A 151 7.22 -24.15 -15.32
C LYS A 151 7.66 -23.55 -16.66
N ARG A 152 7.26 -22.30 -16.95
CA ARG A 152 7.64 -21.60 -18.18
C ARG A 152 9.16 -21.46 -18.31
N TYR A 153 9.84 -21.14 -17.21
CA TYR A 153 11.28 -21.03 -17.18
C TYR A 153 11.96 -22.38 -17.48
N ALA A 154 11.47 -23.47 -16.90
CA ALA A 154 11.97 -24.82 -17.17
C ALA A 154 11.77 -25.23 -18.64
N ASP A 155 10.60 -24.93 -19.24
CA ASP A 155 10.30 -25.23 -20.64
C ASP A 155 11.19 -24.48 -21.64
N ILE A 156 11.80 -23.35 -21.25
CA ILE A 156 12.71 -22.57 -22.10
C ILE A 156 14.16 -23.08 -21.99
N MET A 157 14.53 -23.66 -20.85
CA MET A 157 15.91 -24.10 -20.56
C MET A 157 16.17 -25.59 -20.77
N GLY A 158 15.13 -26.43 -20.75
CA GLY A 158 15.21 -27.87 -21.06
C GLY A 158 15.06 -28.13 -22.55
#